data_AF-A0A966NKV6-F1
#
_entry.id   AF-A0A966NKV6-F1
#
_cell.length_a   1.000
_cell.length_b   1.000
_cell.length_c   1.000
_cell.angle_alpha   90.00
_cell.angle_beta   90.00
_cell.angle_gamma   90.00
#
_symmetry.space_group_name_H-M   'P 1'
#
loop_
_entity.id
_entity.type
_entity.pdbx_description
1 polymer ?
#
loop_
_entity_poly.entity_id
_entity_poly.type
_entity_poly.pdbx_seq_one_letter_code
_entity_poly.pdbx_strand_id
1 'polypeptide(L)'
;MAERRAREGTATSKFGVSRRENHDSTSFYDRFPAPTLLDDDTVVACPVRDTIITGDARDLSVVPDNSIALVVTSPPYFAGKAYEAELGEGAVPASYLEYLEMLRDVFAEC
;
A
#
# COMPACT_ATOMS: atom_id res chain seq x y z
N MET A 1 18.47 5.03 -39.96
CA MET A 1 18.49 5.06 -38.49
C MET A 1 18.23 3.64 -38.02
N ALA A 2 19.24 2.95 -37.46
CA ALA A 2 19.10 1.55 -37.08
C ALA A 2 18.27 1.43 -35.79
N GLU A 3 17.24 0.58 -35.81
CA GLU A 3 16.44 0.25 -34.62
C GLU A 3 17.34 -0.34 -33.53
N ARG A 4 17.23 0.23 -32.33
CA ARG A 4 17.92 -0.25 -31.14
C ARG A 4 17.16 -1.47 -30.63
N ARG A 5 17.63 -2.69 -30.96
CA ARG A 5 17.11 -3.92 -30.31
C ARG A 5 17.21 -3.75 -28.79
N ALA A 6 16.07 -3.73 -28.11
CA ALA A 6 16.03 -3.81 -26.66
C ALA A 6 16.72 -5.12 -26.24
N ARG A 7 17.68 -5.04 -25.32
CA ARG A 7 18.32 -6.25 -24.77
C ARG A 7 17.26 -7.00 -23.98
N GLU A 8 16.96 -8.23 -24.39
CA GLU A 8 16.05 -9.12 -23.67
C GLU A 8 16.56 -9.31 -22.24
N GLY A 9 15.72 -8.95 -21.27
CA GLY A 9 16.00 -9.17 -19.85
C GLY A 9 15.96 -10.66 -19.51
N THR A 10 16.61 -11.05 -18.43
CA THR A 10 16.57 -12.43 -17.94
C THR A 10 15.23 -12.74 -17.27
N ALA A 11 14.71 -13.95 -17.49
CA ALA A 11 13.48 -14.43 -16.86
C ALA A 11 13.73 -15.09 -15.50
N THR A 12 12.67 -15.23 -14.70
CA THR A 12 12.72 -15.74 -13.33
C THR A 12 13.24 -17.17 -13.22
N SER A 13 14.36 -17.34 -12.51
CA SER A 13 14.88 -18.65 -12.09
C SER A 13 14.06 -19.22 -10.95
N LYS A 14 13.89 -20.55 -10.91
CA LYS A 14 13.25 -21.26 -9.79
C LYS A 14 14.02 -21.11 -8.46
N PHE A 15 15.34 -20.83 -8.51
CA PHE A 15 16.21 -20.64 -7.34
C PHE A 15 17.39 -19.71 -7.66
N GLY A 16 17.73 -18.81 -6.72
CA GLY A 16 18.98 -18.04 -6.59
C GLY A 16 19.58 -17.44 -7.87
N VAL A 17 19.59 -16.11 -8.00
CA VAL A 17 20.35 -15.41 -9.06
C VAL A 17 21.63 -14.79 -8.49
N SER A 18 22.77 -15.00 -9.16
CA SER A 18 24.09 -14.54 -8.70
C SER A 18 24.45 -13.12 -9.15
N ARG A 19 23.62 -12.48 -9.99
CA ARG A 19 23.90 -11.17 -10.61
C ARG A 19 22.72 -10.22 -10.54
N ARG A 20 22.99 -8.92 -10.36
CA ARG A 20 22.01 -7.83 -10.51
C ARG A 20 21.71 -7.62 -11.98
N GLU A 21 20.64 -8.25 -12.46
CA GLU A 21 20.12 -8.09 -13.81
C GLU A 21 18.71 -7.49 -13.70
N ASN A 22 18.34 -6.64 -14.66
CA ASN A 22 16.95 -6.18 -14.77
C ASN A 22 16.07 -7.41 -14.99
N HIS A 23 15.14 -7.64 -14.08
CA HIS A 23 14.39 -8.88 -13.99
C HIS A 23 12.93 -8.63 -14.36
N ASP A 24 12.49 -9.28 -15.42
CA ASP A 24 11.06 -9.34 -15.74
C ASP A 24 10.37 -10.23 -14.70
N SER A 25 9.50 -9.62 -13.89
CA SER A 25 8.78 -10.28 -12.79
C SER A 25 7.34 -10.60 -13.16
N THR A 26 6.93 -10.44 -14.43
CA THR A 26 5.56 -10.65 -14.91
C THR A 26 5.02 -12.02 -14.50
N SER A 27 5.78 -13.10 -14.75
CA SER A 27 5.38 -14.47 -14.38
C SER A 27 5.15 -14.70 -12.88
N PHE A 28 5.78 -13.92 -12.00
CA PHE A 28 5.54 -13.99 -10.56
C PHE A 28 4.22 -13.28 -10.20
N TYR A 29 3.96 -12.11 -10.77
CA TYR A 29 2.76 -11.33 -10.48
C TYR A 29 1.50 -11.91 -11.13
N ASP A 30 1.61 -12.56 -12.29
CA ASP A 30 0.50 -13.27 -12.97
C ASP A 30 -0.13 -14.39 -12.11
N ARG A 31 0.55 -14.80 -11.03
CA ARG A 31 0.03 -15.77 -10.06
C ARG A 31 -1.08 -15.20 -9.18
N PHE A 32 -1.22 -13.88 -9.13
CA PHE A 32 -2.18 -13.19 -8.29
C PHE A 32 -3.27 -12.57 -9.20
N PRO A 33 -4.56 -12.69 -8.84
CA PRO A 33 -5.60 -12.03 -9.58
C PRO A 33 -5.38 -10.51 -9.52
N ALA A 34 -5.34 -9.86 -10.67
CA ALA A 34 -5.30 -8.41 -10.72
C ALA A 34 -6.59 -7.84 -10.10
N PRO A 35 -6.51 -6.77 -9.30
CA PRO A 35 -7.71 -6.12 -8.79
C PRO A 35 -8.53 -5.56 -9.96
N THR A 36 -9.85 -5.59 -9.83
CA THR A 36 -10.73 -4.84 -10.73
C THR A 36 -10.58 -3.37 -10.41
N LEU A 37 -10.03 -2.60 -11.35
CA LEU A 37 -10.00 -1.15 -11.25
C LEU A 37 -11.35 -0.59 -11.68
N LEU A 38 -11.88 0.34 -10.91
CA LEU A 38 -13.04 1.13 -11.30
C LEU A 38 -12.57 2.21 -12.29
N ASP A 39 -13.38 2.48 -13.32
CA ASP A 39 -13.15 3.55 -14.31
C ASP A 39 -13.88 4.84 -13.92
N ASP A 40 -14.22 4.99 -12.63
CA ASP A 40 -14.86 6.19 -12.09
C ASP A 40 -13.77 7.16 -11.62
N ASP A 41 -13.61 8.27 -12.32
CA ASP A 41 -12.71 9.36 -11.99
C ASP A 41 -13.44 10.56 -11.35
N THR A 42 -14.71 10.38 -10.99
CA THR A 42 -15.51 11.42 -10.33
C THR A 42 -14.92 11.67 -8.95
N VAL A 43 -14.63 12.93 -8.62
CA VAL A 43 -14.31 13.34 -7.26
C VAL A 43 -15.32 14.41 -6.83
N VAL A 44 -16.12 14.12 -5.80
CA VAL A 44 -17.12 15.04 -5.29
C VAL A 44 -16.49 16.12 -4.41
N ALA A 45 -17.19 17.24 -4.24
CA ALA A 45 -16.69 18.33 -3.42
C ALA A 45 -16.63 17.93 -1.93
N CYS A 46 -15.42 17.88 -1.36
CA CYS A 46 -15.25 17.69 0.07
C CYS A 46 -15.56 19.00 0.84
N PRO A 47 -16.50 18.98 1.81
CA PRO A 47 -16.82 20.12 2.66
C PRO A 47 -15.77 20.34 3.76
N VAL A 48 -15.00 19.32 4.11
CA VAL A 48 -13.92 19.38 5.11
C VAL A 48 -12.65 19.85 4.41
N ARG A 49 -12.21 21.08 4.71
CA ARG A 49 -11.02 21.68 4.09
C ARG A 49 -10.18 22.37 5.15
N ASP A 50 -8.86 22.36 4.96
CA ASP A 50 -7.88 23.07 5.81
C ASP A 50 -8.08 22.82 7.32
N THR A 51 -8.53 21.61 7.68
CA THR A 51 -8.91 21.24 9.04
C THR A 51 -8.04 20.09 9.52
N ILE A 52 -7.49 20.22 10.73
CA ILE A 52 -6.78 19.13 11.42
C ILE A 52 -7.81 18.39 12.28
N ILE A 53 -7.92 17.08 12.05
CA ILE A 53 -8.83 16.21 12.80
C ILE A 53 -7.99 15.25 13.64
N THR A 54 -8.25 15.22 14.94
CA THR A 54 -7.68 14.20 15.84
C THR A 54 -8.68 13.07 15.96
N GLY A 55 -8.31 11.88 15.49
CA GLY A 55 -9.18 10.71 15.46
C GLY A 55 -8.42 9.43 15.11
N ASP A 56 -9.15 8.34 15.04
CA ASP A 56 -8.66 7.04 14.61
C ASP A 56 -8.80 6.94 13.08
N ALA A 57 -7.72 6.61 12.37
CA ALA A 57 -7.76 6.49 10.91
C ALA A 57 -8.57 5.27 10.42
N ARG A 58 -9.04 4.42 11.33
CA ARG A 58 -10.03 3.35 11.05
C ARG A 58 -11.47 3.86 10.97
N ASP A 59 -11.70 5.14 11.24
CA ASP A 59 -12.99 5.81 11.07
C ASP A 59 -12.75 7.18 10.41
N LEU A 60 -12.94 7.25 9.09
CA LEU A 60 -12.84 8.48 8.33
C LEU A 60 -14.22 9.05 7.95
N SER A 61 -15.28 8.67 8.67
CA SER A 61 -16.68 9.06 8.38
C SER A 61 -16.94 10.58 8.34
N VAL A 62 -16.02 11.38 8.89
CA VAL A 62 -16.01 12.84 8.78
C VAL A 62 -15.75 13.33 7.35
N VAL A 63 -15.07 12.54 6.52
CA VAL A 63 -14.80 12.80 5.11
C VAL A 63 -15.84 12.05 4.27
N PRO A 64 -16.56 12.73 3.35
CA PRO A 64 -17.51 12.03 2.49
C PRO A 64 -16.82 11.07 1.51
N ASP A 65 -17.52 9.98 1.19
CA ASP A 65 -17.10 9.05 0.13
C ASP A 65 -16.81 9.78 -1.18
N ASN A 66 -15.84 9.26 -1.92
CA ASN A 66 -15.46 9.73 -3.25
C ASN A 66 -15.09 11.23 -3.32
N SER A 67 -14.59 11.80 -2.22
CA SER A 67 -14.28 13.25 -2.13
C SER A 67 -12.78 13.59 -2.06
N ILE A 68 -11.92 12.57 -2.12
CA ILE A 68 -10.46 12.68 -2.00
C ILE A 68 -9.79 12.17 -3.28
N ALA A 69 -8.95 13.01 -3.88
CA ALA A 69 -8.21 12.66 -5.11
C ALA A 69 -6.82 12.03 -4.84
N LEU A 70 -6.26 12.24 -3.65
CA LEU A 70 -4.93 11.72 -3.27
C LEU A 70 -4.86 11.51 -1.76
N VAL A 71 -4.48 10.30 -1.36
CA VAL A 71 -4.12 9.97 0.02
C VAL A 71 -2.60 9.89 0.12
N VAL A 72 -2.02 10.61 1.07
CA VAL A 72 -0.60 10.49 1.44
C VAL A 72 -0.55 10.00 2.87
N THR A 73 0.03 8.82 3.08
CA THR A 73 0.05 8.18 4.39
C THR A 73 1.42 7.57 4.69
N SER A 74 1.79 7.60 5.97
CA SER A 74 2.95 6.93 6.53
C SER A 74 2.47 6.15 7.77
N PRO A 75 1.74 5.03 7.58
CA PRO A 75 1.22 4.26 8.69
C PRO A 75 2.37 3.78 9.60
N PRO A 76 2.10 3.49 10.89
CA PRO A 76 3.12 3.01 11.81
C PRO A 76 3.81 1.78 11.22
N TYR A 77 5.14 1.71 11.28
CA TYR A 77 5.88 0.59 10.72
C TYR A 77 6.10 -0.50 11.77
N PHE A 78 5.81 -1.75 11.40
CA PHE A 78 6.16 -2.93 12.18
C PHE A 78 7.67 -3.26 12.05
N ALA A 79 8.53 -2.37 12.55
CA ALA A 79 9.97 -2.36 12.26
C ALA A 79 10.87 -2.94 13.38
N GLY A 80 10.31 -3.59 14.40
CA GLY A 80 11.09 -4.24 15.45
C GLY A 80 12.02 -3.31 16.26
N LYS A 81 11.85 -1.98 16.14
CA LYS A 81 12.65 -0.96 16.85
C LYS A 81 11.72 0.05 17.50
N ALA A 82 12.05 0.45 18.74
CA ALA A 82 11.34 1.37 19.63
C ALA A 82 9.86 1.02 19.93
N TYR A 83 9.06 0.66 18.94
CA TYR A 83 7.67 0.22 19.07
C TYR A 83 7.51 -1.15 19.75
N GLU A 84 8.53 -2.02 19.74
CA GLU A 84 8.46 -3.29 20.50
C GLU A 84 8.50 -3.09 22.02
N ALA A 85 8.96 -1.93 22.51
CA ALA A 85 8.86 -1.62 23.94
C ALA A 85 7.42 -1.25 24.38
N GLU A 86 6.54 -0.99 23.41
CA GLU A 86 5.11 -0.67 23.59
C GLU A 86 4.21 -1.77 23.00
N LEU A 87 4.78 -2.89 22.52
CA LEU A 87 4.00 -4.01 22.00
C LEU A 87 3.14 -4.59 23.13
N GLY A 88 1.81 -4.44 23.03
CA GLY A 88 0.86 -4.82 24.05
C GLY A 88 0.33 -3.69 24.95
N GLU A 89 0.76 -2.43 24.74
CA GLU A 89 0.17 -1.25 25.38
C GLU A 89 -0.46 -0.31 24.34
N GLY A 90 -1.75 0.00 24.51
CA GLY A 90 -2.45 1.01 23.71
C GLY A 90 -2.80 0.55 22.29
N ALA A 91 -2.36 1.32 21.28
CA ALA A 91 -2.77 1.19 19.87
C ALA A 91 -1.84 0.31 19.02
N VAL A 92 -0.82 -0.31 19.61
CA VAL A 92 0.18 -1.11 18.90
C VAL A 92 -0.25 -2.60 18.88
N PRO A 93 -0.45 -3.20 17.70
CA PRO A 93 -0.84 -4.61 17.57
C PRO A 93 0.18 -5.56 18.20
N ALA A 94 -0.30 -6.57 18.93
CA ALA A 94 0.52 -7.52 19.68
C ALA A 94 1.21 -8.57 18.77
N SER A 95 0.78 -8.64 17.51
CA SER A 95 1.39 -9.51 16.51
C SER A 95 1.44 -8.85 15.14
N TYR A 96 2.29 -9.40 14.26
CA TYR A 96 2.34 -8.97 12.87
C TYR A 96 1.00 -9.18 12.13
N LEU A 97 0.23 -10.21 12.50
CA LEU A 97 -1.08 -10.47 11.90
C LEU A 97 -2.09 -9.40 12.30
N GLU A 98 -2.16 -9.06 13.57
CA GLU A 98 -3.01 -7.96 14.06
C GLU A 98 -2.60 -6.62 13.45
N TYR A 99 -1.30 -6.42 13.19
CA TYR A 99 -0.80 -5.25 12.46
C TYR A 99 -1.30 -5.20 11.03
N LEU A 100 -1.27 -6.32 10.32
CA LEU A 100 -1.83 -6.40 8.97
C LEU A 100 -3.35 -6.22 8.96
N GLU A 101 -4.06 -6.70 9.98
CA GLU A 101 -5.50 -6.46 10.15
C GLU A 101 -5.80 -4.98 10.39
N MET A 102 -5.09 -4.34 11.32
CA MET A 102 -5.22 -2.90 11.56
C MET A 102 -4.97 -2.08 10.28
N LEU A 103 -3.94 -2.42 9.49
CA LEU A 103 -3.70 -1.73 8.21
C LEU A 103 -4.84 -1.95 7.21
N ARG A 104 -5.44 -3.15 7.16
CA ARG A 104 -6.59 -3.42 6.28
C ARG A 104 -7.79 -2.58 6.69
N ASP A 105 -8.05 -2.43 7.99
CA ASP A 105 -9.15 -1.61 8.50
C ASP A 105 -8.95 -0.14 8.11
N VAL A 106 -7.73 0.40 8.24
CA VAL A 106 -7.42 1.78 7.80
C VAL A 106 -7.56 1.95 6.28
N PHE A 107 -7.07 0.98 5.49
CA PHE A 107 -7.14 1.08 4.03
C PHE A 107 -8.52 0.80 3.46
N ALA A 108 -9.45 0.24 4.25
CA ALA A 108 -10.85 0.12 3.85
C ALA A 108 -11.57 1.47 3.84
N GLU A 109 -11.08 2.45 4.60
CA GLU A 109 -11.59 3.82 4.66
C GLU A 109 -10.98 4.76 3.59
N CYS A 110 -10.05 4.25 2.76
CA CYS A 110 -9.33 5.02 1.74
C CYS A 110 -9.72 4.59 0.33
#